data_AF-A0A0M4EFK3-F1
#
_entry.id   AF-A0A0M4EFK3-F1
#
_cell.length_a   1.000
_cell.length_b   1.000
_cell.length_c   1.000
_cell.angle_alpha   90.00
_cell.angle_beta   90.00
_cell.angle_gamma   90.00
#
_symmetry.space_group_name_H-M   'P 1'
#
loop_
_entity.id
_entity.type
_entity.pdbx_description
1 polymer ?
#
loop_
_entity_poly.entity_id
_entity_poly.type
_entity_poly.pdbx_seq_one_letter_code
_entity_poly.pdbx_strand_id
1 'polypeptide(L)'
;MVIYDYKQPVAAKYIKRTWGQHCNVLLFVAGQLDAELEPFVPLENCTDKSLLAREGLNYAYEYYKDDADWFLRIDDFSFVAMENLRYMLAKHKPKQALYMGYELREPLNKQAFNYWRCGYVLSWEALRRFQAESKYCGQRWEQRLKLSRCLRQAGVATASSTDELGYETFIPIASFELFL
;
A
#
# COMPACT_ATOMS: atom_id res chain seq x y z
N MET A 1 -2.58 -5.75 -1.14
CA MET A 1 -2.92 -5.79 0.30
C MET A 1 -3.96 -4.72 0.61
N VAL A 2 -5.08 -5.13 1.18
CA VAL A 2 -6.19 -4.26 1.56
C VAL A 2 -6.29 -4.23 3.08
N ILE A 3 -6.25 -3.03 3.65
CA ILE A 3 -6.44 -2.83 5.09
C ILE A 3 -7.85 -2.30 5.33
N TYR A 4 -8.58 -2.95 6.23
CA TYR A 4 -9.96 -2.59 6.53
C TYR A 4 -10.23 -2.59 8.03
N ASP A 5 -11.24 -1.82 8.45
CA ASP A 5 -11.75 -1.90 9.81
C ASP A 5 -12.69 -3.11 9.92
N TYR A 6 -12.32 -4.09 10.75
CA TYR A 6 -13.12 -5.31 10.93
C TYR A 6 -14.52 -5.03 11.48
N LYS A 7 -14.76 -3.86 12.09
CA LYS A 7 -16.09 -3.42 12.53
C LYS A 7 -17.00 -3.04 11.37
N GLN A 8 -16.44 -2.74 10.20
CA GLN A 8 -17.18 -2.31 8.99
C GLN A 8 -16.62 -2.99 7.73
N PRO A 9 -16.77 -4.33 7.58
CA PRO A 9 -16.11 -5.09 6.52
C PRO A 9 -16.78 -4.96 5.14
N VAL A 10 -17.91 -4.23 5.04
CA VAL A 10 -18.76 -4.20 3.85
C VAL A 10 -18.00 -3.72 2.61
N ALA A 11 -17.22 -2.65 2.73
CA ALA A 11 -16.43 -2.11 1.61
C ALA A 11 -15.36 -3.10 1.14
N ALA A 12 -14.67 -3.76 2.07
CA ALA A 12 -13.68 -4.79 1.75
C ALA A 12 -14.31 -6.00 1.03
N LYS A 13 -15.54 -6.39 1.37
CA LYS A 13 -16.29 -7.45 0.67
C LYS A 13 -16.58 -7.07 -0.78
N TYR A 14 -16.94 -5.81 -1.03
CA TYR A 14 -17.09 -5.34 -2.41
C TYR A 14 -15.78 -5.39 -3.19
N ILE A 15 -14.64 -5.08 -2.57
CA ILE A 15 -13.33 -5.24 -3.22
C ILE A 15 -13.11 -6.71 -3.62
N LYS A 16 -13.33 -7.68 -2.70
CA LYS A 16 -13.17 -9.13 -2.99
C LYS A 16 -14.05 -9.58 -4.17
N ARG A 17 -15.25 -9.00 -4.29
CA ARG A 17 -16.24 -9.36 -5.32
C ARG A 17 -16.12 -8.58 -6.64
N THR A 18 -15.26 -7.56 -6.70
CA THR A 18 -15.14 -6.68 -7.88
C THR A 18 -13.70 -6.63 -8.39
N TRP A 19 -13.08 -5.45 -8.41
CA TRP A 19 -11.77 -5.22 -9.01
C TRP A 19 -10.65 -6.04 -8.33
N GLY A 20 -10.84 -6.46 -7.07
CA GLY A 20 -9.89 -7.34 -6.38
C GLY A 20 -9.70 -8.70 -7.05
N GLN A 21 -10.67 -9.17 -7.85
CA GLN A 21 -10.54 -10.39 -8.64
C GLN A 21 -9.47 -10.29 -9.74
N HIS A 22 -9.11 -9.07 -10.12
CA HIS A 22 -8.07 -8.82 -11.12
C HIS A 22 -6.66 -8.81 -10.49
N CYS A 23 -6.51 -8.98 -9.16
CA CYS A 23 -5.20 -9.10 -8.52
C CYS A 23 -4.61 -10.51 -8.70
N ASN A 24 -3.28 -10.60 -8.84
CA ASN A 24 -2.57 -11.88 -8.84
C ASN A 24 -2.64 -12.56 -7.46
N VAL A 25 -2.50 -11.76 -6.40
CA VAL A 25 -2.67 -12.15 -5.00
C VAL A 25 -3.49 -11.05 -4.31
N LEU A 26 -4.59 -11.44 -3.66
CA LEU A 26 -5.43 -10.52 -2.89
C LEU A 26 -5.32 -10.85 -1.40
N LEU A 27 -4.54 -10.05 -0.68
CA LEU A 27 -4.36 -10.16 0.78
C LEU A 27 -5.20 -9.12 1.50
N PHE A 28 -6.10 -9.56 2.37
CA PHE A 28 -6.78 -8.70 3.34
C PHE A 28 -6.04 -8.72 4.68
N VAL A 29 -6.01 -7.59 5.39
CA VAL A 29 -5.39 -7.47 6.73
C VAL A 29 -6.32 -6.72 7.66
N ALA A 30 -6.60 -7.30 8.82
CA ALA A 30 -7.50 -6.74 9.83
C ALA A 30 -7.21 -7.27 11.23
N GLY A 31 -7.90 -6.72 12.24
CA GLY A 31 -7.78 -7.16 13.64
C GLY A 31 -8.65 -8.35 14.04
N GLN A 32 -9.53 -8.83 13.16
CA GLN A 32 -10.38 -9.99 13.43
C GLN A 32 -10.59 -10.82 12.17
N LEU A 33 -10.91 -12.09 12.35
CA LEU A 33 -11.31 -12.98 11.27
C LEU A 33 -12.66 -12.54 10.68
N ASP A 34 -12.80 -12.72 9.38
CA ASP A 34 -14.08 -12.61 8.66
C ASP A 34 -14.18 -13.83 7.73
N ALA A 35 -15.32 -14.53 7.78
CA ALA A 35 -15.52 -15.80 7.08
C ALA A 35 -15.47 -15.66 5.55
N GLU A 36 -15.79 -14.47 5.02
CA GLU A 36 -15.73 -14.21 3.59
C GLU A 36 -14.38 -13.64 3.20
N LEU A 37 -13.79 -12.73 3.97
CA LEU A 37 -12.55 -12.04 3.58
C LEU A 37 -11.29 -12.85 3.87
N GLU A 38 -11.33 -13.73 4.87
CA GLU A 38 -10.22 -14.59 5.30
C GLU A 38 -8.91 -13.78 5.49
N PRO A 39 -8.93 -12.70 6.31
CA PRO A 39 -7.80 -11.80 6.43
C PRO A 39 -6.62 -12.44 7.19
N PHE A 40 -5.42 -11.93 6.92
CA PHE A 40 -4.32 -12.07 7.87
C PHE A 40 -4.60 -11.20 9.10
N VAL A 41 -4.55 -11.80 10.28
CA VAL A 41 -4.81 -11.14 11.58
C VAL A 41 -3.51 -11.10 12.41
N PRO A 42 -2.66 -10.08 12.23
CA PRO A 42 -1.39 -10.00 12.96
C PRO A 42 -1.57 -9.64 14.44
N LEU A 43 -2.63 -8.90 14.76
CA LEU A 43 -2.91 -8.36 16.09
C LEU A 43 -4.42 -8.40 16.33
N GLU A 44 -4.85 -9.25 17.26
CA GLU A 44 -6.26 -9.41 17.58
C GLU A 44 -6.87 -8.10 18.13
N ASN A 45 -8.08 -7.78 17.68
CA ASN A 45 -8.83 -6.57 18.02
C ASN A 45 -8.14 -5.24 17.66
N CYS A 46 -7.08 -5.27 16.83
CA CYS A 46 -6.37 -4.07 16.40
C CYS A 46 -7.14 -3.32 15.31
N THR A 47 -7.40 -2.02 15.52
CA THR A 47 -7.94 -1.10 14.51
C THR A 47 -6.91 -0.08 14.01
N ASP A 48 -5.66 -0.14 14.51
CA ASP A 48 -4.59 0.73 14.05
C ASP A 48 -4.11 0.28 12.67
N LYS A 49 -4.67 0.93 11.63
CA LYS A 49 -4.31 0.70 10.23
C LYS A 49 -2.81 0.86 9.97
N SER A 50 -2.11 1.62 10.80
CA SER A 50 -0.66 1.77 10.74
C SER A 50 0.02 0.46 11.10
N LEU A 51 -0.26 -0.07 12.29
CA LEU A 51 0.33 -1.32 12.75
C LEU A 51 -0.05 -2.49 11.83
N LEU A 52 -1.33 -2.56 11.42
CA LEU A 52 -1.80 -3.55 10.45
C LEU A 52 -1.03 -3.46 9.11
N ALA A 53 -0.72 -2.25 8.64
CA ALA A 53 0.08 -2.09 7.41
C ALA A 53 1.50 -2.59 7.59
N ARG A 54 2.15 -2.29 8.71
CA ARG A 54 3.52 -2.73 8.98
C ARG A 54 3.60 -4.26 9.00
N GLU A 55 2.74 -4.89 9.79
CA GLU A 55 2.72 -6.34 9.91
C GLU A 55 2.26 -7.01 8.61
N GLY A 56 1.28 -6.42 7.92
CA GLY A 56 0.83 -6.89 6.62
C GLY A 56 1.91 -6.80 5.54
N LEU A 57 2.73 -5.74 5.52
CA LEU A 57 3.87 -5.61 4.60
C LEU A 57 4.96 -6.65 4.92
N ASN A 58 5.28 -6.87 6.20
CA ASN A 58 6.22 -7.90 6.61
C ASN A 58 5.73 -9.31 6.19
N TYR A 59 4.45 -9.60 6.42
CA TYR A 59 3.81 -10.86 6.00
C TYR A 59 3.81 -11.00 4.49
N ALA A 60 3.44 -9.94 3.76
CA ALA A 60 3.38 -9.98 2.31
C ALA A 60 4.75 -10.30 1.70
N TYR A 61 5.82 -9.74 2.25
CA TYR A 61 7.17 -10.10 1.82
C TYR A 61 7.50 -11.55 2.16
N GLU A 62 7.28 -11.97 3.40
CA GLU A 62 7.72 -13.29 3.84
C GLU A 62 7.08 -14.42 3.02
N TYR A 63 5.78 -14.29 2.71
CA TYR A 63 4.99 -15.33 2.08
C TYR A 63 4.81 -15.18 0.57
N TYR A 64 4.95 -13.97 0.01
CA TYR A 64 4.70 -13.72 -1.42
C TYR A 64 5.89 -13.08 -2.16
N LYS A 65 7.08 -12.97 -1.55
CA LYS A 65 8.29 -12.46 -2.25
C LYS A 65 8.65 -13.24 -3.50
N ASP A 66 8.29 -14.52 -3.60
CA ASP A 66 8.60 -15.36 -4.75
C ASP A 66 7.45 -15.39 -5.78
N ASP A 67 6.26 -14.90 -5.40
CA ASP A 67 5.05 -14.88 -6.23
C ASP A 67 4.67 -13.49 -6.78
N ALA A 68 5.30 -12.42 -6.25
CA ALA A 68 4.93 -11.05 -6.56
C ALA A 68 6.14 -10.10 -6.73
N ASP A 69 6.12 -9.35 -7.82
CA ASP A 69 7.10 -8.29 -8.12
C ASP A 69 6.74 -6.93 -7.50
N TRP A 70 5.45 -6.70 -7.23
CA TRP A 70 4.90 -5.42 -6.82
C TRP A 70 3.86 -5.60 -5.73
N PHE A 71 3.96 -4.76 -4.70
CA PHE A 71 3.14 -4.83 -3.50
C PHE A 71 2.33 -3.54 -3.35
N LEU A 72 1.07 -3.59 -3.73
CA LEU A 72 0.12 -2.50 -3.55
C LEU A 72 -0.48 -2.55 -2.14
N ARG A 73 -0.41 -1.45 -1.38
CA ARG A 73 -1.19 -1.22 -0.17
C ARG A 73 -2.28 -0.21 -0.46
N ILE A 74 -3.51 -0.52 -0.08
CA ILE A 74 -4.65 0.40 -0.12
C ILE A 74 -5.53 0.25 1.13
N ASP A 75 -6.48 1.16 1.28
CA ASP A 75 -7.60 1.05 2.21
C ASP A 75 -8.84 0.46 1.51
N ASP A 76 -9.76 -0.04 2.31
CA ASP A 76 -11.03 -0.66 1.90
C ASP A 76 -12.02 0.25 1.16
N PHE A 77 -11.79 1.56 1.18
CA PHE A 77 -12.57 2.54 0.43
C PHE A 77 -11.95 2.92 -0.92
N SER A 78 -10.83 2.29 -1.32
CA SER A 78 -10.15 2.59 -2.58
C SER A 78 -10.68 1.74 -3.75
N PHE A 79 -10.66 2.32 -4.95
CA PHE A 79 -10.88 1.61 -6.22
C PHE A 79 -9.58 1.60 -7.02
N VAL A 80 -9.29 0.49 -7.69
CA VAL A 80 -8.08 0.34 -8.51
C VAL A 80 -8.44 -0.28 -9.85
N ALA A 81 -8.18 0.45 -10.93
CA ALA A 81 -8.14 -0.13 -12.27
C ALA A 81 -6.81 -0.90 -12.44
N MET A 82 -6.84 -2.22 -12.22
CA MET A 82 -5.63 -3.05 -12.17
C MET A 82 -4.84 -3.03 -13.47
N GLU A 83 -5.50 -2.89 -14.62
CA GLU A 83 -4.90 -2.77 -15.95
C GLU A 83 -4.07 -1.49 -16.06
N ASN A 84 -4.60 -0.36 -15.59
CA ASN A 84 -3.89 0.92 -15.56
C ASN A 84 -2.71 0.87 -14.60
N LEU A 85 -2.88 0.23 -13.44
CA LEU A 85 -1.79 0.03 -12.49
C LEU A 85 -0.65 -0.79 -13.13
N ARG A 86 -0.97 -1.92 -13.77
CA ARG A 86 0.03 -2.75 -14.48
C ARG A 86 0.72 -1.98 -15.59
N TYR A 87 -0.02 -1.19 -16.36
CA TYR A 87 0.54 -0.35 -17.41
C TYR A 87 1.57 0.64 -16.88
N MET A 88 1.26 1.31 -15.76
CA MET A 88 2.19 2.23 -15.09
C MET A 88 3.44 1.48 -14.60
N LEU A 89 3.27 0.33 -13.94
CA LEU A 89 4.37 -0.44 -13.38
C LEU A 89 5.28 -1.09 -14.45
N ALA A 90 4.77 -1.37 -15.64
CA ALA A 90 5.53 -2.00 -16.74
C ALA A 90 6.75 -1.20 -17.19
N LYS A 91 6.80 0.10 -16.86
CA LYS A 91 7.91 1.01 -17.18
C LYS A 91 9.08 0.91 -16.20
N HIS A 92 8.90 0.20 -15.09
CA HIS A 92 9.85 0.13 -13.99
C HIS A 92 10.33 -1.29 -13.75
N LYS A 93 11.53 -1.43 -13.17
CA LYS A 93 12.07 -2.75 -12.80
C LYS A 93 11.77 -3.06 -11.33
N PRO A 94 11.19 -4.22 -10.98
CA PRO A 94 10.91 -4.61 -9.58
C PRO A 94 12.15 -4.66 -8.67
N LYS A 95 13.34 -4.84 -9.27
CA LYS A 95 14.63 -4.83 -8.55
C LYS A 95 15.17 -3.43 -8.24
N GLN A 96 14.51 -2.37 -8.73
CA GLN A 96 14.78 -1.00 -8.30
C GLN A 96 14.00 -0.75 -7.01
N ALA A 97 14.63 -0.14 -6.00
CA ALA A 97 14.00 0.17 -4.72
C ALA A 97 13.04 1.38 -4.83
N LEU A 98 11.84 1.13 -5.36
CA LEU A 98 10.83 2.13 -5.67
C LEU A 98 9.66 2.12 -4.69
N TYR A 99 9.25 3.33 -4.28
CA TYR A 99 8.05 3.63 -3.52
C TYR A 99 7.20 4.66 -4.28
N MET A 100 6.10 4.21 -4.87
CA MET A 100 5.26 5.01 -5.78
C MET A 100 3.86 5.22 -5.21
N GLY A 101 3.26 6.36 -5.51
CA GLY A 101 1.93 6.76 -5.05
C GLY A 101 1.73 8.26 -5.24
N TYR A 102 0.73 8.82 -4.57
CA TYR A 102 0.49 10.26 -4.62
C TYR A 102 1.56 11.01 -3.80
N GLU A 103 2.58 11.57 -4.48
CA GLU A 103 3.71 12.22 -3.82
C GLU A 103 3.32 13.60 -3.26
N LEU A 104 3.58 13.77 -1.97
CA LEU A 104 3.51 15.04 -1.27
C LEU A 104 4.90 15.41 -0.75
N ARG A 105 5.10 16.71 -0.48
CA ARG A 105 6.34 17.24 0.11
C ARG A 105 6.05 17.89 1.44
N GLU A 106 6.80 17.49 2.45
CA GLU A 106 6.74 18.12 3.76
C GLU A 106 7.08 19.62 3.66
N PRO A 107 6.25 20.54 4.20
CA PRO A 107 6.45 21.97 4.01
C PRO A 107 7.82 22.47 4.48
N LEU A 108 8.30 21.93 5.61
CA LEU A 108 9.50 22.41 6.31
C LEU A 108 10.81 21.91 5.71
N ASN A 109 10.92 20.61 5.44
CA ASN A 109 12.18 19.98 5.02
C ASN A 109 12.15 19.46 3.57
N LYS A 110 11.05 19.68 2.84
CA LYS A 110 10.84 19.29 1.44
C LYS A 110 10.99 17.80 1.17
N GLN A 111 10.93 16.96 2.22
CA GLN A 111 11.02 15.52 2.08
C GLN A 111 9.78 14.99 1.37
N ALA A 112 10.00 14.28 0.27
CA ALA A 112 8.94 13.58 -0.46
C ALA A 112 8.43 12.37 0.34
N PHE A 113 7.11 12.14 0.29
CA PHE A 113 6.43 10.99 0.86
C PHE A 113 5.14 10.71 0.07
N ASN A 114 4.71 9.46 -0.04
CA ASN A 114 3.41 9.15 -0.64
C ASN A 114 2.28 9.28 0.39
N TYR A 115 1.17 9.89 -0.02
CA TYR A 115 -0.01 10.02 0.83
C TYR A 115 -0.69 8.67 1.01
N TRP A 116 -0.55 8.09 2.20
CA TRP A 116 -0.97 6.72 2.50
C TRP A 116 -2.43 6.39 2.16
N ARG A 117 -3.35 7.37 2.24
CA ARG A 117 -4.79 7.17 1.94
C ARG A 117 -5.10 6.97 0.46
N CYS A 118 -4.25 7.46 -0.45
CA CYS A 118 -4.39 7.18 -1.89
C CYS A 118 -3.94 5.77 -2.24
N GLY A 119 -3.32 5.07 -1.30
CA GLY A 119 -2.56 3.86 -1.56
C GLY A 119 -1.17 4.15 -2.10
N TYR A 120 -0.34 3.12 -2.09
CA TYR A 120 1.02 3.17 -2.61
C TYR A 120 1.48 1.78 -3.04
N VAL A 121 2.49 1.76 -3.90
CA VAL A 121 3.14 0.55 -4.38
C VAL A 121 4.58 0.53 -3.94
N LEU A 122 5.00 -0.63 -3.43
CA LEU A 122 6.39 -0.96 -3.21
C LEU A 122 6.83 -1.99 -4.24
N SER A 123 7.96 -1.72 -4.88
CA SER A 123 8.70 -2.74 -5.63
C SER A 123 9.16 -3.89 -4.71
N TRP A 124 9.45 -5.04 -5.31
CA TRP A 124 10.07 -6.17 -4.60
C TRP A 124 11.31 -5.75 -3.80
N GLU A 125 12.22 -4.99 -4.41
CA GLU A 125 13.44 -4.55 -3.73
C GLU A 125 13.13 -3.56 -2.59
N ALA A 126 12.16 -2.66 -2.77
CA ALA A 126 11.74 -1.75 -1.71
C ALA A 126 11.19 -2.51 -0.50
N LEU A 127 10.34 -3.50 -0.73
CA LEU A 127 9.74 -4.28 0.35
C LEU A 127 10.77 -5.17 1.06
N ARG A 128 11.73 -5.74 0.33
CA ARG A 128 12.87 -6.47 0.92
C ARG A 128 13.67 -5.59 1.88
N ARG A 129 14.04 -4.38 1.44
CA ARG A 129 14.80 -3.44 2.27
C ARG A 129 13.99 -2.97 3.47
N PHE A 130 12.70 -2.72 3.25
CA PHE A 130 11.77 -2.42 4.34
C PHE A 130 11.74 -3.51 5.40
N GLN A 131 11.64 -4.79 5.03
CA GLN A 131 11.59 -5.90 5.99
C GLN A 131 12.86 -5.97 6.86
N ALA A 132 14.03 -5.69 6.28
CA ALA A 132 15.29 -5.64 7.03
C ALA A 132 15.33 -4.47 8.02
N GLU A 133 14.78 -3.31 7.63
CA GLU A 133 14.80 -2.07 8.42
C GLU A 133 13.61 -1.95 9.39
N SER A 134 12.51 -2.65 9.15
CA SER A 134 11.24 -2.46 9.88
C SER A 134 11.37 -2.74 11.38
N LYS A 135 12.36 -3.56 11.77
CA LYS A 135 12.72 -3.85 13.17
C LYS A 135 13.32 -2.65 13.90
N TYR A 136 14.02 -1.77 13.18
CA TYR A 136 14.70 -0.60 13.71
C TYR A 136 13.88 0.68 13.57
N CYS A 137 12.86 0.65 12.72
CA CYS A 137 11.94 1.77 12.62
C CYS A 137 11.02 1.80 13.86
N GLY A 138 11.30 2.75 14.77
CA GLY A 138 10.86 2.76 16.17
C GLY A 138 9.37 2.46 16.45
N GLN A 139 9.10 2.03 17.70
CA GLN A 139 7.84 1.41 18.13
C GLN A 139 6.57 2.24 17.99
N ARG A 140 6.65 3.58 18.02
CA ARG A 140 5.48 4.45 17.88
C ARG A 140 5.24 4.66 16.39
N TRP A 141 4.28 3.97 15.79
CA TRP A 141 4.11 3.92 14.34
C TRP A 141 2.96 4.84 13.87
N GLU A 142 3.29 5.86 13.06
CA GLU A 142 2.34 6.82 12.47
C GLU A 142 2.49 6.74 10.95
N GLN A 143 1.43 6.32 10.25
CA GLN A 143 1.42 6.04 8.81
C GLN A 143 2.04 7.12 7.92
N ARG A 144 1.75 8.41 8.17
CA ARG A 144 2.13 9.49 7.24
C ARG A 144 3.64 9.58 7.01
N LEU A 145 4.41 9.73 8.09
CA LEU A 145 5.81 10.08 7.99
C LEU A 145 6.75 8.95 8.34
N LYS A 146 6.31 7.98 9.17
CA LYS A 146 7.23 6.95 9.63
C LYS A 146 7.53 5.94 8.55
N LEU A 147 6.54 5.43 7.80
CA LEU A 147 6.81 4.52 6.68
C LEU A 147 7.80 5.15 5.68
N SER A 148 7.52 6.36 5.21
CA SER A 148 8.36 7.09 4.25
C SER A 148 9.76 7.38 4.80
N ARG A 149 9.89 7.58 6.12
CA ARG A 149 11.18 7.69 6.80
C ARG A 149 11.92 6.35 6.86
N CYS A 150 11.25 5.26 7.23
CA CYS A 150 11.86 3.92 7.27
C CYS A 150 12.36 3.51 5.88
N LEU A 151 11.52 3.70 4.86
CA LEU A 151 11.86 3.39 3.47
C LEU A 151 13.10 4.18 3.03
N ARG A 152 13.17 5.48 3.35
CA ARG A 152 14.34 6.30 3.05
C ARG A 152 15.59 5.85 3.78
N GLN A 153 15.49 5.50 5.06
CA GLN A 153 16.61 4.93 5.84
C GLN A 153 17.09 3.60 5.24
N ALA A 154 16.16 2.81 4.74
CA ALA A 154 16.42 1.58 3.99
C ALA A 154 16.91 1.84 2.55
N GLY A 155 17.17 3.09 2.15
CA GLY A 155 17.65 3.44 0.81
C GLY A 155 16.61 3.24 -0.29
N VAL A 156 15.32 3.34 0.03
CA VAL A 156 14.20 3.33 -0.92
C VAL A 156 13.80 4.77 -1.23
N ALA A 157 13.73 5.11 -2.52
CA ALA A 157 13.35 6.45 -2.97
C ALA A 157 11.88 6.50 -3.39
N THR A 158 11.27 7.68 -3.26
CA THR A 158 10.00 7.93 -3.95
C THR A 158 10.25 8.00 -5.45
N ALA A 159 9.28 7.53 -6.23
CA ALA A 159 9.30 7.64 -7.68
C ALA A 159 7.94 8.14 -8.17
N SER A 160 7.95 8.89 -9.27
CA SER A 160 6.72 9.38 -9.89
C SER A 160 5.85 8.21 -10.33
N SER A 161 4.55 8.31 -10.06
CA SER A 161 3.53 7.41 -10.59
C SER A 161 2.70 8.05 -11.71
N THR A 162 3.05 9.26 -12.17
CA THR A 162 2.27 9.95 -13.20
C THR A 162 2.26 9.18 -14.52
N ASP A 163 1.19 9.36 -15.30
CA ASP A 163 1.11 8.79 -16.65
C ASP A 163 2.03 9.53 -17.64
N GLU A 164 1.95 9.15 -18.92
CA GLU A 164 2.78 9.71 -20.01
C GLU A 164 2.49 11.18 -20.31
N LEU A 165 1.30 11.65 -19.93
CA LEU A 165 0.87 13.02 -20.08
C LEU A 165 1.18 13.85 -18.82
N GLY A 166 1.72 13.22 -17.78
CA GLY A 166 2.05 13.84 -16.50
C GLY A 166 0.87 13.91 -15.52
N TYR A 167 -0.23 13.19 -15.77
CA TYR A 167 -1.39 13.18 -14.88
C TYR A 167 -1.22 12.19 -13.72
N GLU A 168 -1.85 12.50 -12.60
CA GLU A 168 -1.83 11.67 -11.38
C GLU A 168 -2.60 10.36 -11.59
N THR A 169 -1.96 9.24 -11.23
CA THR A 169 -2.59 7.91 -11.25
C THR A 169 -3.07 7.44 -9.87
N PHE A 170 -2.64 8.14 -8.81
CA PHE A 170 -3.09 7.97 -7.43
C PHE A 170 -3.83 9.23 -7.01
N ILE A 171 -5.15 9.17 -6.97
CA ILE A 171 -5.98 10.38 -6.86
C ILE A 171 -6.43 10.60 -5.40
N PRO A 172 -6.19 11.78 -4.81
CA PRO A 172 -6.54 12.10 -3.41
C PRO A 172 -7.98 12.58 -3.22
N ILE A 173 -8.86 12.27 -4.17
CA ILE A 173 -10.22 12.81 -4.29
C ILE A 173 -11.19 11.63 -4.30
N ALA A 174 -12.37 11.80 -3.70
CA ALA A 174 -13.36 10.74 -3.74
C ALA A 174 -13.90 10.56 -5.17
N SER A 175 -14.19 9.31 -5.55
CA SER A 175 -14.65 8.99 -6.91
C SER A 175 -15.91 9.76 -7.31
N PHE A 176 -16.81 10.07 -6.39
CA PHE A 176 -18.01 10.86 -6.67
C PHE A 176 -17.72 12.32 -7.06
N GLU A 177 -16.57 12.87 -6.69
CA GLU A 177 -16.16 14.23 -7.05
C GLU A 177 -15.46 14.28 -8.42
N LEU A 178 -15.12 13.12 -9.01
CA LEU A 178 -14.48 13.01 -10.33
C LEU A 178 -15.48 12.95 -11.49
N PHE A 179 -16.75 12.69 -11.21
CA PHE A 179 -17.82 12.53 -12.21
C PHE A 179 -18.91 13.61 -12.11
N LEU A 180 -18.59 14.75 -11.49
CA LEU A 180 -19.38 15.99 -11.48
C LEU A 180 -18.72 17.03 -12.38
#